data_AF-A0A803LC39-F1
#
_entry.id   AF-A0A803LC39-F1
#
_cell.length_a   1.000
_cell.length_b   1.000
_cell.length_c   1.000
_cell.angle_alpha   90.00
_cell.angle_beta   90.00
_cell.angle_gamma   90.00
#
_symmetry.space_group_name_H-M   'P 1'
#
loop_
_entity.id
_entity.type
_entity.pdbx_description
1 polymer ?
#
loop_
_entity_poly.entity_id
_entity_poly.type
_entity_poly.pdbx_seq_one_letter_code
_entity_poly.pdbx_strand_id
1 'polypeptide(L)'
;MFLRSLKQHNGELKGGAKASRAGRPWICACLVQGFKSQSEACEFESKWKIISRKLPRKQKSEDKEGLEDKGRLLLLQHRHAAMEKLKQSFDCDHLEVDWQLNPSL
;
A
#
# COMPACT_ATOMS: atom_id res chain seq x y z
N MET A 1 2.17 17.19 -1.09
CA MET A 1 1.32 16.53 -2.12
C MET A 1 0.49 15.39 -1.54
N PHE A 2 1.10 14.46 -0.79
CA PHE A 2 0.44 13.29 -0.21
C PHE A 2 -0.75 13.61 0.74
N LEU A 3 -0.57 14.47 1.74
CA LEU A 3 -1.64 14.83 2.70
C LEU A 3 -2.90 15.37 2.00
N ARG A 4 -2.72 16.17 0.95
CA ARG A 4 -3.84 16.70 0.15
C ARG A 4 -4.58 15.57 -0.56
N SER A 5 -3.86 14.63 -1.19
CA SER A 5 -4.46 13.48 -1.86
C SER A 5 -5.23 12.57 -0.87
N LEU A 6 -4.70 12.35 0.34
CA LEU A 6 -5.40 11.59 1.37
C LEU A 6 -6.71 12.28 1.80
N LYS A 7 -6.70 13.59 2.01
CA LYS A 7 -7.91 14.39 2.28
C LYS A 7 -8.92 14.31 1.13
N GLN A 8 -8.45 14.32 -0.12
CA GLN A 8 -9.32 14.13 -1.29
C GLN A 8 -9.93 12.73 -1.33
N HIS A 9 -9.15 11.68 -1.02
CA HIS A 9 -9.65 10.31 -0.92
C HIS A 9 -10.69 10.15 0.19
N ASN A 10 -10.49 10.81 1.33
CA ASN A 10 -11.45 10.84 2.44
C ASN A 10 -12.67 11.72 2.19
N GLY A 11 -12.66 12.52 1.12
CA GLY A 11 -13.77 13.38 0.74
C GLY A 11 -13.81 14.72 1.48
N GLU A 12 -12.78 15.04 2.27
CA GLU A 12 -12.60 16.37 2.88
C GLU A 12 -12.34 17.44 1.80
N LEU A 13 -11.71 17.05 0.68
CA LEU A 13 -11.41 17.91 -0.46
C LEU A 13 -11.97 17.33 -1.77
N LYS A 14 -12.33 18.21 -2.72
CA LYS A 14 -12.76 17.80 -4.07
C LYS A 14 -11.60 17.22 -4.88
N GLY A 15 -11.89 16.30 -5.81
CA GLY A 15 -10.90 15.75 -6.76
C GLY A 15 -10.29 14.40 -6.36
N GLY A 16 -10.89 13.66 -5.43
CA GLY A 16 -10.49 12.27 -5.13
C GLY A 16 -10.95 11.27 -6.20
N ALA A 17 -10.25 10.15 -6.32
CA ALA A 17 -10.58 9.10 -7.28
C ALA A 17 -11.95 8.47 -7.01
N LYS A 18 -12.71 8.09 -8.06
CA LYS A 18 -14.05 7.48 -7.92
C LYS A 18 -14.04 6.23 -7.04
N ALA A 19 -13.03 5.37 -7.19
CA ALA A 19 -12.87 4.15 -6.40
C ALA A 19 -12.60 4.42 -4.91
N SER A 20 -12.03 5.59 -4.56
CA SER A 20 -11.77 5.99 -3.17
C SER A 20 -13.02 6.46 -2.41
N ARG A 21 -14.21 6.45 -3.03
CA ARG A 21 -15.46 6.83 -2.36
C ARG A 21 -15.95 5.77 -1.38
N ALA A 22 -15.76 4.48 -1.70
CA ALA A 22 -16.09 3.37 -0.83
C ALA A 22 -14.94 3.07 0.14
N GLY A 23 -15.23 2.49 1.30
CA GLY A 23 -14.20 2.05 2.26
C GLY A 23 -13.47 3.18 2.99
N ARG A 24 -14.04 4.38 3.02
CA ARG A 24 -13.56 5.49 3.86
C ARG A 24 -13.79 5.18 5.35
N PRO A 25 -12.96 5.69 6.27
CA PRO A 25 -11.77 6.50 6.01
C PRO A 25 -10.59 5.67 5.47
N TRP A 26 -9.88 6.24 4.50
CA TRP A 26 -8.61 5.72 4.03
C TRP A 26 -7.51 6.12 4.99
N ILE A 27 -6.64 5.17 5.28
CA ILE A 27 -5.40 5.35 6.01
C ILE A 27 -4.23 5.02 5.08
N CYS A 28 -3.13 5.74 5.24
CA CYS A 28 -1.90 5.40 4.55
C CYS A 28 -1.16 4.33 5.36
N ALA A 29 -0.85 3.22 4.71
CA ALA A 29 -0.10 2.13 5.30
C ALA A 29 1.41 2.30 5.16
N CYS A 30 1.83 2.88 4.03
CA CYS A 30 3.24 3.07 3.68
C CYS A 30 3.38 4.25 2.74
N LEU A 31 4.41 5.04 2.95
CA LEU A 31 4.88 6.10 2.06
C LEU A 31 6.27 5.70 1.54
N VAL A 32 6.45 5.74 0.22
CA VAL A 32 7.76 5.56 -0.41
C VAL A 32 8.17 6.90 -1.01
N GLN A 33 9.36 7.38 -0.68
CA GLN A 33 9.90 8.66 -1.12
C GLN A 33 11.35 8.53 -1.59
N GLY A 34 11.90 9.61 -2.15
CA GLY A 34 13.26 9.62 -2.70
C GLY A 34 13.34 9.39 -4.21
N PHE A 35 12.20 9.24 -4.91
CA PHE A 35 12.20 9.08 -6.37
C PHE A 35 12.88 10.26 -7.08
N LYS A 36 13.81 9.95 -7.97
CA LYS A 36 14.56 10.89 -8.82
C LYS A 36 13.68 11.50 -9.91
N SER A 37 12.65 10.78 -10.34
CA SER A 37 11.73 11.22 -11.38
C SER A 37 10.33 10.64 -11.24
N GLN A 38 9.36 11.28 -11.90
CA GLN A 38 8.00 10.75 -12.01
C GLN A 38 7.96 9.39 -12.74
N SER A 39 8.84 9.20 -13.72
CA SER A 39 8.95 7.93 -14.46
C SER A 39 9.40 6.79 -13.55
N GLU A 40 10.39 7.03 -12.68
CA GLU A 40 10.86 6.04 -11.71
C GLU A 40 9.75 5.68 -10.71
N ALA A 41 9.00 6.67 -10.21
CA ALA A 41 7.86 6.42 -9.33
C ALA A 41 6.77 5.57 -10.02
N CYS A 42 6.48 5.84 -11.29
CA CYS A 42 5.50 5.08 -12.08
C CYS A 42 5.95 3.64 -12.35
N GLU A 43 7.24 3.44 -12.66
CA GLU A 43 7.84 2.13 -12.87
C GLU A 43 7.82 1.30 -11.58
N PHE A 44 8.23 1.90 -10.46
CA PHE A 44 8.16 1.29 -9.14
C PHE A 44 6.72 0.86 -8.80
N GLU A 45 5.74 1.77 -8.96
CA GLU A 45 4.33 1.48 -8.70
C GLU A 45 3.84 0.30 -9.55
N SER A 46 4.18 0.29 -10.84
CA SER A 46 3.78 -0.75 -11.77
C SER A 46 4.37 -2.10 -11.41
N LYS A 47 5.68 -2.16 -11.12
CA LYS A 47 6.37 -3.39 -10.71
C LYS A 47 5.83 -3.92 -9.38
N TRP A 48 5.64 -3.06 -8.38
CA TRP A 48 5.09 -3.47 -7.10
C TRP A 48 3.67 -4.04 -7.23
N LYS A 49 2.81 -3.42 -8.04
CA LYS A 49 1.46 -3.93 -8.36
C LYS A 49 1.53 -5.31 -9.00
N ILE A 50 2.44 -5.54 -9.93
CA ILE A 50 2.61 -6.85 -10.59
C ILE A 50 3.05 -7.91 -9.59
N ILE A 51 4.07 -7.63 -8.77
CA ILE A 51 4.56 -8.57 -7.75
C ILE A 51 3.46 -8.88 -6.74
N SER A 52 2.76 -7.86 -6.24
CA SER A 52 1.66 -8.02 -5.29
C SER A 52 0.53 -8.89 -5.84
N ARG A 53 0.25 -8.88 -7.15
CA ARG A 53 -0.77 -9.75 -7.77
C ARG A 53 -0.30 -11.20 -7.94
N LYS A 54 1.00 -11.41 -8.14
CA LYS A 54 1.60 -12.74 -8.35
C LYS A 54 1.90 -13.47 -7.04
N LEU A 55 2.01 -12.75 -5.92
CA LEU A 55 2.26 -13.35 -4.62
C LEU A 55 1.03 -14.16 -4.15
N PRO A 56 1.18 -15.40 -3.66
CA PRO A 56 0.05 -16.21 -3.22
C PRO A 56 -0.66 -15.55 -2.04
N ARG A 57 -2.00 -15.55 -2.06
CA ARG A 57 -2.83 -14.94 -1.02
C ARG A 57 -3.20 -15.98 0.02
N LYS A 58 -2.87 -15.75 1.29
CA LYS A 58 -3.27 -16.63 2.40
C LYS A 58 -4.80 -16.56 2.55
N GLN A 59 -5.50 -17.70 2.52
CA GLN A 59 -6.95 -17.75 2.66
C GLN A 59 -7.39 -17.31 4.07
N LYS A 60 -8.56 -16.66 4.16
CA LYS A 60 -9.22 -16.30 5.43
C LYS A 60 -9.70 -17.60 6.11
N SER A 61 -9.30 -17.86 7.35
CA SER A 61 -10.01 -18.81 8.23
C SER A 61 -11.35 -18.19 8.67
N GLU A 62 -12.39 -19.02 8.83
CA GLU A 62 -13.79 -18.62 9.03
C GLU A 62 -14.13 -18.08 10.44
N ASP A 63 -13.15 -17.53 11.16
CA ASP A 63 -13.37 -17.02 12.51
C ASP A 63 -13.95 -15.59 12.43
N LYS A 64 -15.23 -15.43 12.84
CA LYS A 64 -16.02 -14.21 12.61
C LYS A 64 -15.70 -13.04 13.54
N GLU A 65 -14.93 -13.25 14.60
CA GLU A 65 -14.58 -12.21 15.58
C GLU A 65 -13.14 -11.70 15.31
N GLY A 66 -12.95 -10.39 15.11
CA GLY A 66 -11.66 -9.80 14.73
C GLY A 66 -11.28 -9.92 13.23
N LEU A 67 -12.22 -10.35 12.38
CA LEU A 67 -12.00 -10.64 10.95
C LEU A 67 -11.57 -9.42 10.11
N GLU A 68 -11.99 -8.23 10.50
CA GLU A 68 -11.67 -6.96 9.81
C GLU A 68 -10.23 -6.56 10.08
N ASP A 69 -9.79 -6.55 11.34
CA ASP A 69 -8.41 -6.25 11.71
C ASP A 69 -7.44 -7.34 11.25
N LYS A 70 -7.81 -8.62 11.36
CA LYS A 70 -7.03 -9.73 10.78
C LYS A 70 -6.92 -9.60 9.26
N GLY A 71 -8.01 -9.19 8.59
CA GLY A 71 -8.00 -8.94 7.14
C GLY A 71 -7.09 -7.78 6.73
N ARG A 72 -7.09 -6.69 7.51
CA ARG A 72 -6.18 -5.55 7.32
C ARG A 72 -4.73 -5.95 7.56
N LEU A 73 -4.44 -6.67 8.64
CA LEU A 73 -3.10 -7.17 8.97
C LEU A 73 -2.56 -8.09 7.86
N LEU A 74 -3.35 -9.07 7.42
CA LEU A 74 -2.97 -9.97 6.31
C LEU A 74 -2.68 -9.19 5.02
N LEU A 75 -3.47 -8.14 4.72
CA LEU A 75 -3.21 -7.28 3.57
C LEU A 75 -1.92 -6.47 3.71
N LEU A 76 -1.62 -5.96 4.91
CA LEU A 76 -0.38 -5.24 5.20
C LEU A 76 0.84 -6.17 5.05
N GLN A 77 0.80 -7.35 5.66
CA GLN A 77 1.83 -8.38 5.54
C GLN A 77 2.07 -8.77 4.09
N HIS A 78 1.00 -8.97 3.31
CA HIS A 78 1.09 -9.28 1.89
C HIS A 78 1.81 -8.18 1.10
N ARG A 79 1.48 -6.92 1.37
CA ARG A 79 2.10 -5.77 0.70
C ARG A 79 3.56 -5.61 1.11
N HIS A 80 3.88 -5.84 2.39
CA HIS A 80 5.25 -5.85 2.90
C HIS A 80 6.09 -6.92 2.20
N ALA A 81 5.61 -8.17 2.16
CA ALA A 81 6.30 -9.26 1.46
C ALA A 81 6.50 -8.96 -0.04
N ALA A 82 5.51 -8.35 -0.70
CA ALA A 82 5.64 -7.91 -2.08
C ALA A 82 6.69 -6.80 -2.26
N MET A 83 6.85 -5.91 -1.28
CA MET A 83 7.87 -4.86 -1.29
C MET A 83 9.28 -5.43 -1.11
N GLU A 84 9.46 -6.34 -0.15
CA GLU A 84 10.77 -6.99 0.08
C GLU A 84 11.21 -7.78 -1.16
N LYS A 85 10.26 -8.46 -1.84
CA LYS A 85 10.54 -9.11 -3.12
C LYS A 85 10.87 -8.12 -4.24
N LEU A 86 10.28 -6.91 -4.24
CA LEU A 86 10.61 -5.88 -5.22
C LEU A 86 12.04 -5.37 -5.02
N LYS A 87 12.45 -5.07 -3.78
CA LYS A 87 13.81 -4.60 -3.43
C LYS A 87 14.91 -5.56 -3.91
N GLN A 88 14.63 -6.85 -3.99
CA GLN A 88 15.57 -7.84 -4.54
C GLN A 88 15.78 -7.75 -6.06
N SER A 89 14.91 -7.04 -6.79
CA SER A 89 14.86 -7.03 -8.27
C SER A 89 14.82 -5.63 -8.88
N PHE A 90 14.78 -4.59 -8.05
CA PHE A 90 14.70 -3.19 -8.45
C PHE A 90 15.67 -2.41 -7.58
N ASP A 91 16.58 -1.68 -8.21
CA ASP A 91 17.52 -0.80 -7.51
C ASP A 91 16.74 0.39 -6.91
N CYS A 92 16.50 0.30 -5.61
CA CYS A 92 15.81 1.33 -4.83
C CYS A 92 16.55 1.67 -3.54
N ASP A 93 17.88 1.57 -3.54
CA ASP A 93 18.69 1.87 -2.35
C ASP A 93 18.56 3.35 -1.93
N HIS A 94 18.25 4.24 -2.87
CA HIS A 94 17.97 5.66 -2.61
C HIS A 94 16.53 5.94 -2.18
N LEU A 95 15.63 4.95 -2.19
CA LEU A 95 14.25 5.13 -1.77
C LEU A 95 14.10 4.90 -0.27
N GLU A 96 13.44 5.83 0.39
CA GLU A 96 13.04 5.69 1.78
C GLU A 96 11.62 5.12 1.84
N VAL A 97 11.45 4.04 2.59
CA VAL A 97 10.17 3.39 2.81
C VAL A 97 9.75 3.58 4.26
N ASP A 98 8.72 4.37 4.46
CA ASP A 98 8.15 4.65 5.77
C ASP A 98 6.82 3.91 5.95
N TRP A 99 6.78 2.89 6.82
CA TRP A 99 5.58 2.14 7.17
C TRP A 99 4.85 2.81 8.33
N GLN A 100 3.71 3.43 8.03
CA GLN A 100 2.86 4.10 9.01
C GLN A 100 2.00 3.12 9.82
N LEU A 101 1.82 1.89 9.32
CA LEU A 101 1.13 0.81 10.01
C LEU A 101 2.10 -0.35 10.20
N ASN A 102 2.17 -0.86 11.44
CA ASN A 102 3.04 -1.98 11.76
C ASN A 102 2.51 -3.27 11.11
N PRO A 103 3.26 -3.92 10.21
CA PRO A 103 2.86 -5.20 9.60
C PRO A 103 3.00 -6.40 10.57
N SER A 104 3.53 -6.20 11.78
CA SER A 104 3.94 -7.25 12.72
C SER A 104 3.24 -7.21 14.08
N LEU A 105 1.97 -6.77 14.18
CA LEU A 105 1.19 -6.98 15.42
C LEU A 105 1.10 -8.47 15.80
#